data_AF-A0A2E7RHI5-F1
#
_entry.id   AF-A0A2E7RHI5-F1
#
_cell.length_a   1.000
_cell.length_b   1.000
_cell.length_c   1.000
_cell.angle_alpha   90.00
_cell.angle_beta   90.00
_cell.angle_gamma   90.00
#
_symmetry.space_group_name_H-M   'P 1'
#
loop_
_entity.id
_entity.type
_entity.pdbx_description
1 polymer ?
#
loop_
_entity_poly.entity_id
_entity_poly.type
_entity_poly.pdbx_seq_one_letter_code
_entity_poly.pdbx_strand_id
1 'polypeptide(L)'
;MTSPESIAIGHIHLRWGGTETVPGESIAVELAEAADCRERWESDGALHALQAISPLSALPLEERNRLGILAVGPGAALTGLIAEALGCSRVDLVLHPDDRAAYQAAGGRATLHSRLEGVPDGRFFHYALQGCGNGEPDMNDSNLLRRRLKPEGTLTLFGFPESKLMEIFQSYSKLGFSLRGSGFQSLSMV
;
A
#
# COMPACT_ATOMS: atom_id res chain seq x y z
N MET A 1 5.11 9.22 -23.87
CA MET A 1 6.26 9.54 -22.99
C MET A 1 6.64 8.26 -22.28
N THR A 2 7.92 7.90 -22.25
CA THR A 2 8.41 6.76 -21.44
C THR A 2 8.29 7.13 -19.97
N SER A 3 7.62 6.31 -19.17
CA SER A 3 7.52 6.50 -17.74
C SER A 3 8.92 6.48 -17.11
N PRO A 4 9.23 7.38 -16.16
CA PRO A 4 10.59 7.51 -15.62
C PRO A 4 11.04 6.20 -14.96
N GLU A 5 12.31 5.80 -15.14
CA GLU A 5 12.84 4.54 -14.58
C GLU A 5 12.83 4.53 -13.03
N SER A 6 12.78 5.71 -12.42
CA SER A 6 12.65 5.91 -10.98
C SER A 6 11.47 6.84 -10.64
N ILE A 7 10.78 6.56 -9.53
CA ILE A 7 9.75 7.44 -8.94
C ILE A 7 10.13 7.69 -7.48
N ALA A 8 10.17 8.95 -7.06
CA ALA A 8 10.38 9.32 -5.65
C ALA A 8 9.07 9.79 -5.00
N ILE A 9 8.76 9.23 -3.83
CA ILE A 9 7.68 9.70 -2.95
C ILE A 9 8.25 9.87 -1.54
N GLY A 10 8.43 11.13 -1.11
CA GLY A 10 9.16 11.43 0.11
C GLY A 10 10.60 10.94 0.02
N HIS A 11 11.05 10.15 0.99
CA HIS A 11 12.39 9.53 0.99
C HIS A 11 12.41 8.12 0.41
N ILE A 12 11.34 7.66 -0.25
CA ILE A 12 11.24 6.34 -0.86
C ILE A 12 11.42 6.47 -2.36
N HIS A 13 12.37 5.74 -2.93
CA HIS A 13 12.67 5.71 -4.35
C HIS A 13 12.32 4.33 -4.91
N LEU A 14 11.25 4.28 -5.72
CA LEU A 14 10.88 3.12 -6.49
C LEU A 14 11.74 3.05 -7.74
N ARG A 15 12.46 1.95 -7.94
CA ARG A 15 13.38 1.77 -9.06
C ARG A 15 12.92 0.62 -9.94
N TRP A 16 12.32 0.95 -11.06
CA TRP A 16 11.84 -0.02 -12.05
C TRP A 16 12.95 -0.46 -13.02
N GLY A 17 14.10 0.20 -12.96
CA GLY A 17 15.29 -0.06 -13.76
C GLY A 17 16.39 0.97 -13.49
N GLY A 18 17.45 0.92 -14.30
CA GLY A 18 18.51 1.93 -14.30
C GLY A 18 19.55 1.78 -13.18
N THR A 19 20.67 2.49 -13.34
CA THR A 19 21.80 2.50 -12.39
C THR A 19 21.86 3.78 -11.56
N GLU A 20 20.78 4.56 -11.51
CA GLU A 20 20.74 5.80 -10.74
C GLU A 20 21.04 5.55 -9.26
N THR A 21 21.95 6.35 -8.72
CA THR A 21 22.28 6.33 -7.29
C THR A 21 21.18 7.02 -6.50
N VAL A 22 20.63 6.31 -5.52
CA VAL A 22 19.62 6.88 -4.61
C VAL A 22 20.28 7.92 -3.68
N PRO A 23 19.72 9.14 -3.55
CA PRO A 23 20.36 10.20 -2.77
C PRO A 23 20.37 9.93 -1.26
N GLY A 24 21.52 10.12 -0.59
CA GLY A 24 21.61 10.26 0.86
C GLY A 24 21.03 9.09 1.67
N GLU A 25 20.13 9.40 2.61
CA GLU A 25 19.46 8.44 3.51
C GLU A 25 18.16 7.87 2.94
N SER A 26 17.88 8.09 1.65
CA SER A 26 16.67 7.59 1.01
C SER A 26 16.64 6.06 0.93
N ILE A 27 15.42 5.51 0.94
CA ILE A 27 15.15 4.07 0.90
C ILE A 27 14.87 3.68 -0.55
N ALA A 28 15.73 2.84 -1.11
CA ALA A 28 15.55 2.26 -2.43
C ALA A 28 14.63 1.03 -2.36
N VAL A 29 13.67 0.94 -3.29
CA VAL A 29 12.85 -0.26 -3.52
C VAL A 29 13.12 -0.71 -4.95
N GLU A 30 13.86 -1.81 -5.09
CA GLU A 30 14.22 -2.37 -6.40
C GLU A 30 13.06 -3.19 -6.96
N LEU A 31 12.58 -2.82 -8.15
CA LEU A 31 11.36 -3.33 -8.78
C LEU A 31 11.60 -3.79 -10.22
N ALA A 32 12.86 -3.91 -10.67
CA ALA A 32 13.20 -4.33 -12.03
C ALA A 32 12.56 -5.68 -12.41
N GLU A 33 12.58 -6.65 -11.49
CA GLU A 33 11.97 -7.98 -11.67
C GLU A 33 10.43 -7.96 -11.69
N ALA A 34 9.81 -6.83 -11.33
CA ALA A 34 8.36 -6.62 -11.36
C ALA A 34 7.94 -5.49 -12.33
N ALA A 35 8.84 -5.05 -13.22
CA ALA A 35 8.61 -3.92 -14.12
C ALA A 35 7.36 -4.07 -14.99
N ASP A 36 7.04 -5.29 -15.42
CA ASP A 36 5.85 -5.59 -16.23
C ASP A 36 4.52 -5.31 -15.51
N CYS A 37 4.52 -5.24 -14.17
CA CYS A 37 3.33 -4.94 -13.38
C CYS A 37 3.15 -3.46 -13.06
N ARG A 38 4.10 -2.60 -13.47
CA ARG A 38 4.11 -1.18 -13.13
C ARG A 38 2.81 -0.47 -13.49
N GLU A 39 2.42 -0.52 -14.76
CA GLU A 39 1.23 0.19 -15.24
C GLU A 39 -0.03 -0.25 -14.51
N ARG A 40 -0.15 -1.56 -14.22
CA ARG A 40 -1.27 -2.10 -13.45
C ARG A 40 -1.28 -1.58 -12.02
N TRP A 41 -0.16 -1.66 -11.29
CA TRP A 41 -0.08 -1.17 -9.92
C TRP A 41 -0.33 0.34 -9.81
N GLU A 42 0.17 1.12 -10.77
CA GLU A 42 -0.12 2.54 -10.87
C GLU A 42 -1.63 2.78 -11.11
N SER A 43 -2.24 2.03 -12.05
CA SER A 43 -3.67 2.12 -12.33
C SER A 43 -4.57 1.63 -11.19
N ASP A 44 -4.09 0.71 -10.35
CA ASP A 44 -4.76 0.27 -9.12
C ASP A 44 -4.59 1.28 -7.97
N GLY A 45 -3.87 2.38 -8.20
CA GLY A 45 -3.68 3.45 -7.23
C GLY A 45 -2.61 3.17 -6.18
N ALA A 46 -1.72 2.19 -6.38
CA ALA A 46 -0.73 1.78 -5.38
C ALA A 46 0.25 2.91 -5.00
N LEU A 47 0.45 3.92 -5.85
CA LEU A 47 1.23 5.12 -5.50
C LEU A 47 0.57 5.96 -4.40
N HIS A 48 -0.76 5.98 -4.30
CA HIS A 48 -1.47 6.63 -3.19
C HIS A 48 -1.28 5.85 -1.87
N ALA A 49 -1.27 4.51 -1.96
CA ALA A 49 -0.93 3.67 -0.81
C ALA A 49 0.50 3.96 -0.31
N LEU A 50 1.46 4.11 -1.23
CA LEU A 50 2.82 4.55 -0.91
C LEU A 50 2.82 5.95 -0.26
N GLN A 51 2.11 6.93 -0.81
CA GLN A 51 2.02 8.27 -0.20
C GLN A 51 1.53 8.21 1.25
N ALA A 52 0.54 7.36 1.55
CA ALA A 52 0.00 7.21 2.90
C ALA A 52 1.02 6.65 3.91
N ILE A 53 1.91 5.76 3.49
CA ILE A 53 2.93 5.16 4.37
C ILE A 53 4.32 5.81 4.23
N SER A 54 4.52 6.69 3.25
CA SER A 54 5.80 7.35 3.01
C SER A 54 6.32 8.15 4.21
N PRO A 55 5.50 8.81 5.05
CA PRO A 55 6.02 9.51 6.24
C PRO A 55 6.71 8.59 7.24
N LEU A 56 6.47 7.27 7.19
CA LEU A 56 7.16 6.31 8.03
C LEU A 56 8.67 6.32 7.78
N SER A 57 9.14 6.67 6.57
CA SER A 57 10.56 6.74 6.25
C SER A 57 11.33 7.74 7.10
N ALA A 58 10.64 8.74 7.67
CA ALA A 58 11.25 9.74 8.54
C ALA A 58 11.49 9.21 9.98
N LEU A 59 10.92 8.06 10.33
CA LEU A 59 11.11 7.46 11.65
C LEU A 59 12.43 6.66 11.72
N PRO A 60 13.11 6.65 12.89
CA PRO A 60 14.23 5.74 13.13
C PRO A 60 13.85 4.28 12.85
N LEU A 61 14.80 3.47 12.41
CA LEU A 61 14.56 2.05 12.11
C LEU A 61 13.96 1.29 13.31
N GLU A 62 14.37 1.64 14.53
CA GLU A 62 13.83 1.06 15.77
C GLU A 62 12.35 1.35 15.99
N GLU A 63 11.84 2.49 15.52
CA GLU A 63 10.41 2.81 15.59
C GLU A 63 9.67 2.09 14.46
N ARG A 64 10.21 2.13 13.23
CA ARG A 64 9.64 1.46 12.06
C ARG A 64 9.49 -0.05 12.29
N ASN A 65 10.47 -0.67 12.94
CA ASN A 65 10.43 -2.10 13.25
C ASN A 65 9.34 -2.47 14.25
N ARG A 66 8.68 -1.54 14.94
CA ARG A 66 7.55 -1.84 15.82
C ARG A 66 6.22 -1.80 15.09
N LEU A 67 6.23 -1.29 13.86
CA LEU A 67 5.05 -1.13 13.03
C LEU A 67 4.65 -2.44 12.36
N GLY A 68 3.34 -2.53 12.14
CA GLY A 68 2.70 -3.68 11.52
C GLY A 68 1.76 -3.16 10.46
N ILE A 69 1.88 -3.72 9.26
CA ILE A 69 1.14 -3.33 8.07
C ILE A 69 0.38 -4.55 7.53
N LEU A 70 -0.90 -4.36 7.23
CA LEU A 70 -1.72 -5.31 6.51
C LEU A 70 -2.20 -4.66 5.22
N ALA A 71 -1.88 -5.22 4.06
CA ALA A 71 -2.38 -4.72 2.78
C ALA A 71 -3.16 -5.80 2.02
N VAL A 72 -4.28 -5.42 1.42
CA VAL A 72 -5.18 -6.34 0.73
C VAL A 72 -5.64 -5.77 -0.60
N GLY A 73 -5.90 -6.65 -1.56
CA GLY A 73 -6.49 -6.31 -2.86
C GLY A 73 -5.46 -5.89 -3.93
N PRO A 74 -5.94 -5.36 -5.07
CA PRO A 74 -5.10 -4.89 -6.17
C PRO A 74 -4.09 -3.81 -5.73
N GLY A 75 -2.84 -3.91 -6.19
CA GLY A 75 -1.78 -2.95 -5.83
C GLY A 75 -1.15 -3.16 -4.44
N ALA A 76 -1.68 -4.09 -3.62
CA ALA A 76 -1.15 -4.39 -2.29
C ALA A 76 0.29 -4.97 -2.33
N ALA A 77 0.70 -5.58 -3.45
CA ALA A 77 2.06 -6.08 -3.61
C ALA A 77 3.11 -4.97 -3.51
N LEU A 78 2.90 -3.84 -4.18
CA LEU A 78 3.81 -2.70 -4.11
C LEU A 78 3.89 -2.17 -2.67
N THR A 79 2.74 -2.02 -2.01
CA THR A 79 2.67 -1.61 -0.59
C THR A 79 3.47 -2.56 0.30
N GLY A 80 3.38 -3.87 0.06
CA GLY A 80 4.15 -4.88 0.78
C GLY A 80 5.66 -4.69 0.63
N LEU A 81 6.15 -4.57 -0.60
CA LEU A 81 7.58 -4.38 -0.89
C LEU A 81 8.13 -3.11 -0.22
N ILE A 82 7.34 -2.03 -0.24
CA ILE A 82 7.70 -0.77 0.43
C ILE A 82 7.72 -0.95 1.95
N ALA A 83 6.70 -1.56 2.54
CA ALA A 83 6.64 -1.81 3.98
C ALA A 83 7.83 -2.63 4.49
N GLU A 84 8.28 -3.60 3.69
CA GLU A 84 9.47 -4.38 3.97
C GLU A 84 10.76 -3.56 3.84
N ALA A 85 10.88 -2.73 2.80
CA ALA A 85 12.02 -1.83 2.62
C ALA A 85 12.09 -0.75 3.72
N LEU A 86 10.93 -0.31 4.23
CA LEU A 86 10.83 0.54 5.41
C LEU A 86 11.30 -0.16 6.70
N GLY A 87 11.45 -1.48 6.72
CA GLY A 87 11.89 -2.23 7.89
C GLY A 87 10.79 -2.49 8.91
N CYS A 88 9.52 -2.47 8.50
CA CYS A 88 8.41 -2.87 9.37
C CYS A 88 8.56 -4.34 9.78
N SER A 89 8.45 -4.66 11.08
CA SER A 89 8.66 -6.05 11.54
C SER A 89 7.57 -7.01 11.10
N ARG A 90 6.39 -6.48 10.79
CA ARG A 90 5.25 -7.29 10.38
C ARG A 90 4.59 -6.70 9.16
N VAL A 91 4.64 -7.46 8.08
CA VAL A 91 3.93 -7.19 6.84
C VAL A 91 3.11 -8.44 6.53
N ASP A 92 1.79 -8.30 6.53
CA ASP A 92 0.85 -9.34 6.14
C ASP A 92 0.12 -8.88 4.87
N LEU A 93 -0.03 -9.76 3.89
CA LEU A 93 -0.63 -9.41 2.59
C LEU A 93 -1.71 -10.40 2.17
N VAL A 94 -2.81 -9.88 1.61
CA VAL A 94 -3.78 -10.66 0.83
C VAL A 94 -3.74 -10.13 -0.60
N LEU A 95 -2.89 -10.74 -1.42
CA LEU A 95 -2.62 -10.25 -2.78
C LEU A 95 -3.69 -10.69 -3.77
N HIS A 96 -4.02 -9.78 -4.70
CA HIS A 96 -4.70 -10.14 -5.95
C HIS A 96 -3.90 -11.24 -6.66
N PRO A 97 -4.54 -12.27 -7.27
CA PRO A 97 -3.83 -13.38 -7.91
C PRO A 97 -2.74 -12.92 -8.89
N ASP A 98 -3.03 -11.89 -9.68
CA ASP A 98 -2.11 -11.41 -10.70
C ASP A 98 -0.87 -10.71 -10.14
N ASP A 99 -0.87 -10.31 -8.87
CA ASP A 99 0.23 -9.61 -8.20
C ASP A 99 1.24 -10.57 -7.55
N ARG A 100 0.86 -11.83 -7.33
CA ARG A 100 1.66 -12.78 -6.52
C ARG A 100 3.01 -13.08 -7.13
N ALA A 101 3.04 -13.38 -8.44
CA ALA A 101 4.29 -13.74 -9.13
C ALA A 101 5.27 -12.57 -9.13
N ALA A 102 4.80 -11.37 -9.46
CA ALA A 102 5.64 -10.16 -9.49
C ALA A 102 6.14 -9.77 -8.09
N TYR A 103 5.30 -9.87 -7.07
CA TYR A 103 5.71 -9.65 -5.68
C TYR A 103 6.84 -10.60 -5.25
N GLN A 104 6.74 -11.88 -5.61
CA GLN A 104 7.77 -12.87 -5.32
C GLN A 104 9.06 -12.64 -6.12
N ALA A 105 8.94 -12.28 -7.41
CA ALA A 105 10.08 -11.97 -8.27
C ALA A 105 10.88 -10.76 -7.76
N ALA A 106 10.19 -9.74 -7.24
CA ALA A 106 10.81 -8.58 -6.59
C ALA A 106 11.39 -8.87 -5.18
N GLY A 107 11.43 -10.13 -4.75
CA GLY A 107 12.05 -10.54 -3.49
C GLY A 107 11.20 -10.29 -2.25
N GLY A 108 9.88 -10.18 -2.38
CA GLY A 108 8.96 -10.03 -1.25
C GLY A 108 9.01 -11.19 -0.25
N ARG A 109 9.02 -10.88 1.05
CA ARG A 109 9.16 -11.82 2.18
C ARG A 109 8.04 -11.70 3.23
N ALA A 110 7.00 -10.90 2.95
CA ALA A 110 5.85 -10.73 3.83
C ALA A 110 5.08 -12.04 4.03
N THR A 111 4.27 -12.08 5.10
CA THR A 111 3.36 -13.20 5.33
C THR A 111 2.19 -13.11 4.35
N LEU A 112 2.12 -14.04 3.39
CA LEU A 112 1.03 -14.10 2.42
C LEU A 112 -0.13 -14.93 2.95
N HIS A 113 -1.32 -14.37 2.87
CA HIS A 113 -2.58 -15.04 3.15
C HIS A 113 -3.35 -15.25 1.83
N SER A 114 -4.15 -16.31 1.77
CA SER A 114 -5.05 -16.54 0.61
C SER A 114 -6.28 -15.63 0.65
N ARG A 115 -6.76 -15.33 1.86
CA ARG A 115 -7.93 -14.51 2.17
C ARG A 115 -7.75 -13.81 3.51
N LEU A 116 -8.49 -12.73 3.73
CA LEU A 116 -8.36 -11.92 4.94
C LEU A 116 -8.77 -12.66 6.22
N GLU A 117 -9.71 -13.59 6.15
CA GLU A 117 -10.10 -14.46 7.28
C GLU A 117 -8.97 -15.41 7.71
N GLY A 118 -7.98 -15.62 6.84
CA GLY A 118 -6.78 -16.41 7.18
C GLY A 118 -5.82 -15.68 8.12
N VAL A 119 -5.97 -14.35 8.28
CA VAL A 119 -5.14 -13.57 9.21
C VAL A 119 -5.48 -13.98 10.65
N PRO A 120 -4.52 -14.47 11.46
CA PRO A 120 -4.80 -15.02 12.79
C PRO A 120 -5.47 -14.02 13.73
N ASP A 121 -6.53 -14.43 14.43
CA ASP A 121 -7.21 -13.61 15.44
C ASP A 121 -6.25 -13.09 16.53
N GLY A 122 -6.53 -11.90 17.06
CA GLY A 122 -5.65 -11.19 18.00
C GLY A 122 -4.40 -10.57 17.36
N ARG A 123 -4.21 -10.72 16.05
CA ARG A 123 -3.18 -10.00 15.29
C ARG A 123 -3.68 -8.61 14.92
N PHE A 124 -3.01 -7.58 15.48
CA PHE A 124 -3.34 -6.17 15.24
C PHE A 124 -2.23 -5.42 14.49
N PHE A 125 -2.63 -4.48 13.66
CA PHE A 125 -1.78 -3.69 12.77
C PHE A 125 -1.96 -2.19 13.04
N HIS A 126 -0.91 -1.41 12.74
CA HIS A 126 -0.95 0.05 12.84
C HIS A 126 -1.56 0.65 11.58
N TYR A 127 -1.30 0.01 10.43
CA TYR A 127 -1.83 0.40 9.13
C TYR A 127 -2.51 -0.79 8.47
N ALA A 128 -3.72 -0.57 7.99
CA ALA A 128 -4.42 -1.44 7.07
C ALA A 128 -4.59 -0.68 5.75
N LEU A 129 -4.33 -1.33 4.62
CA LEU A 129 -4.48 -0.74 3.30
C LEU A 129 -5.35 -1.66 2.44
N GLN A 130 -6.35 -1.08 1.77
CA GLN A 130 -7.26 -1.80 0.90
C GLN A 130 -7.24 -1.18 -0.50
N GLY A 131 -6.75 -1.94 -1.46
CA GLY A 131 -6.82 -1.60 -2.87
C GLY A 131 -8.18 -1.97 -3.43
N CYS A 132 -8.77 -1.06 -4.19
CA CYS A 132 -10.11 -1.23 -4.74
C CYS A 132 -10.14 -1.54 -6.25
N GLY A 133 -9.01 -1.44 -6.97
CA GLY A 133 -8.92 -1.81 -8.39
C GLY A 133 -9.93 -1.11 -9.30
N ASN A 134 -10.14 0.20 -9.10
CA ASN A 134 -11.16 1.06 -9.72
C ASN A 134 -12.62 0.77 -9.31
N GLY A 135 -12.83 -0.12 -8.33
CA GLY A 135 -14.12 -0.39 -7.72
C GLY A 135 -14.35 0.38 -6.42
N GLU A 136 -15.50 0.09 -5.79
CA GLU A 136 -15.74 0.46 -4.40
C GLU A 136 -15.02 -0.52 -3.45
N PRO A 137 -14.66 -0.10 -2.24
CA PRO A 137 -14.10 -1.01 -1.26
C PRO A 137 -15.09 -2.10 -0.88
N ASP A 138 -14.62 -3.35 -0.83
CA ASP A 138 -15.41 -4.45 -0.27
C ASP A 138 -15.64 -4.20 1.23
N MET A 139 -16.92 -4.08 1.61
CA MET A 139 -17.32 -3.80 2.99
C MET A 139 -17.14 -4.98 3.93
N ASN A 140 -17.11 -6.23 3.45
CA ASN A 140 -16.75 -7.39 4.27
C ASN A 140 -15.27 -7.30 4.66
N ASP A 141 -14.40 -7.06 3.68
CA ASP A 141 -12.98 -6.87 3.94
C ASP A 141 -12.74 -5.67 4.85
N SER A 142 -13.42 -4.55 4.60
CA SER A 142 -13.33 -3.35 5.44
C SER A 142 -13.68 -3.62 6.90
N ASN A 143 -14.73 -4.40 7.15
CA ASN A 143 -15.14 -4.78 8.50
C ASN A 143 -14.12 -5.70 9.18
N LEU A 144 -13.52 -6.62 8.43
CA LEU A 144 -12.44 -7.47 8.92
C LEU A 144 -11.20 -6.63 9.23
N LEU A 145 -10.74 -5.79 8.30
CA LEU A 145 -9.61 -4.87 8.49
C LEU A 145 -9.80 -3.99 9.72
N ARG A 146 -10.99 -3.41 9.91
CA ARG A 146 -11.31 -2.61 11.10
C ARG A 146 -11.05 -3.36 12.40
N ARG A 147 -11.38 -4.65 12.46
CA ARG A 147 -11.14 -5.51 13.64
C ARG A 147 -9.66 -5.88 13.82
N ARG A 148 -8.84 -5.69 12.78
CA ARG A 148 -7.40 -5.94 12.80
C ARG A 148 -6.58 -4.69 13.09
N LEU A 149 -7.20 -3.52 13.22
CA LEU A 149 -6.48 -2.31 13.59
C LEU A 149 -6.24 -2.22 15.10
N LYS A 150 -5.07 -1.72 15.49
CA LYS A 150 -4.83 -1.23 16.85
C LYS A 150 -5.70 0.00 17.13
N PRO A 151 -5.90 0.39 18.41
CA PRO A 151 -6.42 1.71 18.73
C PRO A 151 -5.63 2.81 18.00
N GLU A 152 -6.33 3.78 17.40
CA GLU A 152 -5.75 4.83 16.53
C GLU A 152 -5.05 4.32 15.26
N GLY A 153 -5.23 3.04 14.91
CA GLY A 153 -4.75 2.49 13.65
C GLY A 153 -5.43 3.15 12.45
N THR A 154 -4.70 3.22 11.33
CA THR A 154 -5.17 3.88 10.11
C THR A 154 -5.62 2.86 9.08
N LEU A 155 -6.79 3.09 8.48
CA LEU A 155 -7.24 2.41 7.27
C LEU A 155 -7.07 3.34 6.07
N THR A 156 -6.31 2.91 5.07
CA THR A 156 -6.14 3.62 3.80
C THR A 156 -6.87 2.85 2.70
N LEU A 157 -7.81 3.51 2.05
CA LEU A 157 -8.48 3.01 0.86
C LEU A 157 -7.84 3.67 -0.35
N PHE A 158 -7.52 2.90 -1.39
CA PHE A 158 -6.87 3.43 -2.59
C PHE A 158 -7.38 2.77 -3.86
N GLY A 159 -7.25 3.47 -4.99
CA GLY A 159 -7.69 2.96 -6.28
C GLY A 159 -9.21 2.87 -6.43
N PHE A 160 -9.99 3.73 -5.78
CA PHE A 160 -11.43 3.85 -6.01
C PHE A 160 -11.76 5.13 -6.79
N PRO A 161 -12.88 5.19 -7.54
CA PRO A 161 -13.23 6.38 -8.33
C PRO A 161 -13.51 7.61 -7.45
N GLU A 162 -13.07 8.80 -7.87
CA GLU A 162 -13.30 10.06 -7.15
C GLU A 162 -14.78 10.33 -6.87
N SER A 163 -15.66 9.98 -7.82
CA SER A 163 -17.11 10.12 -7.68
C SER A 163 -17.70 9.36 -6.49
N LYS A 164 -16.96 8.38 -5.94
CA LYS A 164 -17.37 7.57 -4.79
C LYS A 164 -16.88 8.09 -3.44
N LEU A 165 -16.03 9.12 -3.40
CA LEU A 165 -15.42 9.60 -2.16
C LEU A 165 -16.45 9.90 -1.05
N MET A 166 -17.49 10.66 -1.37
CA MET A 166 -18.47 11.07 -0.37
C MET A 166 -19.32 9.91 0.13
N GLU A 167 -19.68 8.98 -0.75
CA GLU A 167 -20.43 7.76 -0.40
C GLU A 167 -19.59 6.85 0.51
N ILE A 168 -18.32 6.66 0.17
CA ILE A 168 -17.36 5.90 0.97
C ILE A 168 -17.19 6.58 2.33
N PHE A 169 -16.92 7.89 2.39
CA PHE A 169 -16.78 8.61 3.66
C PHE A 169 -18.00 8.44 4.58
N GLN A 170 -19.21 8.55 4.04
CA GLN A 170 -20.44 8.33 4.82
C GLN A 170 -20.56 6.89 5.34
N SER A 171 -20.16 5.90 4.56
CA SER A 171 -20.16 4.50 4.99
C SER A 171 -19.14 4.23 6.11
N TYR A 172 -17.92 4.76 6.00
CA TYR A 172 -16.87 4.52 6.99
C TYR A 172 -17.03 5.35 8.27
N SER A 173 -17.64 6.54 8.19
CA SER A 173 -18.01 7.30 9.39
C SER A 173 -19.03 6.56 10.26
N LYS A 174 -20.00 5.84 9.64
CA LYS A 174 -20.92 4.94 10.35
C LYS A 174 -20.21 3.74 11.01
N LEU A 175 -19.03 3.36 10.52
CA LEU A 175 -18.18 2.33 11.12
C LEU A 175 -17.27 2.86 12.24
N GLY A 176 -17.32 4.16 12.52
CA GLY A 176 -16.54 4.84 13.56
C GLY A 176 -15.20 5.40 13.09
N PHE A 177 -14.94 5.45 11.78
CA PHE A 177 -13.71 6.06 11.24
C PHE A 177 -13.86 7.58 11.10
N SER A 178 -12.76 8.29 11.33
CA SER A 178 -12.62 9.70 10.97
C SER A 178 -11.78 9.84 9.70
N LEU A 179 -12.16 10.75 8.80
CA LEU A 179 -11.36 11.05 7.62
C LEU A 179 -10.14 11.88 8.03
N ARG A 180 -8.95 11.37 7.71
CA ARG A 180 -7.67 12.05 7.96
C ARG A 180 -7.13 12.78 6.73
N GLY A 181 -7.47 12.31 5.53
CA GLY A 181 -7.07 12.93 4.27
C GLY A 181 -7.64 12.17 3.07
N SER A 182 -7.69 12.85 1.92
CA SER A 182 -8.07 12.29 0.63
C SER A 182 -7.25 12.98 -0.46
N GLY A 183 -6.93 12.26 -1.52
CA GLY A 183 -6.21 12.79 -2.66
C GLY A 183 -6.58 12.03 -3.93
N PHE A 184 -6.48 12.73 -5.06
CA PHE A 184 -6.70 12.18 -6.39
C PHE A 184 -5.55 12.59 -7.29
N GLN A 185 -5.16 11.70 -8.18
CA GLN A 185 -4.24 12.04 -9.25
C GLN A 185 -4.99 12.92 -10.24
N SER A 186 -4.59 14.19 -10.36
CA SER A 186 -5.06 15.03 -11.45
C SER A 186 -4.50 14.48 -12.75
N LEU A 187 -5.36 13.85 -13.56
CA LEU A 187 -5.08 13.64 -14.98
C LEU A 187 -5.16 15.01 -15.65
N SER A 188 -4.12 15.83 -15.53
CA SER A 188 -3.92 16.93 -16.45
C SER A 188 -3.63 16.32 -17.82
N MET A 189 -4.67 16.17 -18.64
CA MET A 189 -4.52 16.07 -20.08
C MET A 189 -3.82 17.35 -20.56
N VAL A 190 -2.56 17.22 -20.97
CA VAL A 190 -1.88 18.17 -21.85
C VAL A 190 -1.51 17.42 -23.11
#